data_AF-A0A811URP7-F1
#
_entry.id   AF-A0A811URP7-F1
#
_cell.length_a   1.000
_cell.length_b   1.000
_cell.length_c   1.000
_cell.angle_alpha   90.00
_cell.angle_beta   90.00
_cell.angle_gamma   90.00
#
_symmetry.space_group_name_H-M   'P 1'
#
loop_
_entity.id
_entity.type
_entity.pdbx_description
1 polymer ?
#
loop_
_entity_poly.entity_id
_entity_poly.type
_entity_poly.pdbx_seq_one_letter_code
_entity_poly.pdbx_strand_id
1 'polypeptide(L)' 'MMIKDNRRYYLDLKENARGRFLRVSQTITRGGPRSQIAIPAQGMIEFRDALTDLLEEFGTNDGG' A
#
# COMPACT_ATOMS: atom_id res chain seq x y z
N MET A 1 -10.09 2.67 -0.71
CA MET A 1 -9.35 3.82 -0.12
C MET A 1 -9.29 3.59 1.37
N MET A 2 -8.10 3.60 1.96
CA MET A 2 -7.91 3.44 3.42
C MET A 2 -7.54 4.80 4.02
N ILE A 3 -7.97 5.07 5.26
CA ILE A 3 -7.67 6.32 5.97
C ILE A 3 -7.06 5.94 7.32
N LYS A 4 -5.96 6.60 7.68
CA LYS A 4 -5.40 6.57 9.04
C LYS A 4 -4.96 7.98 9.39
N ASP A 5 -5.52 8.52 10.47
CA ASP A 5 -5.33 9.92 10.87
C ASP A 5 -5.65 10.90 9.72
N ASN A 6 -4.68 11.72 9.33
CA ASN A 6 -4.81 12.67 8.22
C ASN A 6 -4.34 12.10 6.86
N ARG A 7 -3.93 10.82 6.82
CA ARG A 7 -3.38 10.16 5.64
C ARG A 7 -4.44 9.35 4.91
N ARG A 8 -4.46 9.46 3.59
CA ARG A 8 -5.32 8.70 2.68
C ARG A 8 -4.44 7.81 1.80
N TYR A 9 -4.77 6.53 1.78
CA TYR A 9 -4.09 5.52 0.99
C TYR A 9 -5.01 5.05 -0.14
N TYR A 10 -4.50 5.15 -1.37
CA TYR A 10 -5.16 4.71 -2.59
C TYR A 10 -4.41 3.50 -3.13
N LEU A 11 -5.16 2.45 -3.44
CA LEU A 11 -4.64 1.20 -4.00
C LEU A 11 -5.33 1.00 -5.34
N ASP A 12 -4.60 1.26 -6.43
CA ASP A 12 -5.12 1.18 -7.79
C ASP A 12 -4.41 0.06 -8.54
N LEU A 13 -5.15 -0.94 -9.02
CA LEU A 13 -4.59 -1.89 -10.00
C LEU A 13 -4.56 -1.21 -11.37
N LYS A 14 -3.36 -1.08 -11.95
CA LYS A 14 -3.14 -0.40 -13.23
C LYS A 14 -2.42 -1.32 -14.21
N GLU A 15 -2.48 -0.96 -15.49
CA GLU A 15 -1.79 -1.65 -16.57
C GLU A 15 -1.09 -0.62 -17.46
N ASN A 16 0.12 -0.96 -17.93
CA ASN A 16 0.84 -0.22 -18.96
C ASN A 16 1.57 -1.21 -19.88
N ALA A 17 2.34 -0.72 -20.86
CA ALA A 17 3.08 -1.57 -21.80
C ALA A 17 4.09 -2.55 -21.14
N ARG A 18 4.45 -2.36 -19.86
CA ARG A 18 5.34 -3.25 -19.09
C ARG A 18 4.56 -4.30 -18.28
N GLY A 19 3.23 -4.24 -18.27
CA GLY A 19 2.34 -5.16 -17.58
C GLY A 19 1.47 -4.51 -16.50
N ARG A 20 0.89 -5.36 -15.64
CA ARG A 20 0.00 -4.96 -14.54
C ARG A 20 0.78 -4.70 -13.25
N PHE A 21 0.36 -3.69 -12.50
CA PHE A 21 0.97 -3.32 -11.22
C PHE A 21 -0.05 -2.68 -10.29
N LEU A 22 0.09 -2.92 -8.99
CA LEU A 22 -0.65 -2.24 -7.95
C LEU A 22 0.08 -0.95 -7.58
N ARG A 23 -0.57 0.20 -7.80
CA ARG A 23 -0.06 1.50 -7.34
C ARG A 23 -0.62 1.78 -5.96
N VAL A 24 0.27 1.92 -4.98
CA VAL A 24 -0.08 2.39 -3.63
C VAL A 24 0.34 3.85 -3.51
N SER A 25 -0.61 4.76 -3.34
CA SER A 25 -0.36 6.20 -3.14
C SER A 25 -0.80 6.63 -1.76
N GLN A 26 0.03 7.42 -1.06
CA GLN A 26 -0.32 8.09 0.17
C GLN A 26 -0.43 9.60 -0.09
N THR A 27 -1.53 10.22 0.36
CA THR A 27 -1.69 11.68 0.40
C THR A 27 -2.06 12.13 1.80
N ILE A 28 -1.79 13.41 2.12
CA ILE A 28 -2.23 14.05 3.36
C ILE A 28 -3.43 14.95 3.03
N THR A 29 -4.49 14.84 3.83
CA THR A 29 -5.81 15.47 3.58
C THR A 29 -5.76 16.99 3.38
N ARG A 30 -4.72 17.68 3.87
CA ARG A 30 -4.53 19.13 3.74
C ARG A 30 -3.46 19.55 2.71
N GLY A 31 -3.24 18.75 1.67
CA GLY A 31 -2.34 19.11 0.57
C GLY A 31 -0.85 18.93 0.89
N GLY A 32 -0.51 18.03 1.81
CA GLY A 32 0.88 17.68 2.12
C GLY A 32 1.54 16.77 1.05
N PRO A 33 2.81 16.40 1.25
CA PRO A 33 3.57 15.61 0.29
C PRO A 33 2.86 14.30 -0.07
N ARG A 34 2.87 13.98 -1.37
CA ARG A 34 2.36 12.73 -1.92
C ARG A 34 3.53 11.78 -2.17
N SER A 35 3.42 10.56 -1.65
CA SER A 35 4.34 9.45 -1.97
C SER A 35 3.57 8.34 -2.67
N GLN A 36 4.27 7.59 -3.52
CA GLN A 36 3.68 6.43 -4.18
C GLN A 36 4.75 5.37 -4.48
N ILE A 37 4.32 4.12 -4.43
CA ILE A 37 5.08 2.96 -4.89
C ILE A 37 4.25 2.19 -5.92
N ALA A 38 4.94 1.42 -6.77
CA ALA A 38 4.31 0.53 -7.74
C ALA A 38 4.82 -0.89 -7.50
N ILE A 39 3.91 -1.82 -7.21
CA ILE A 39 4.20 -3.22 -6.95
C ILE A 39 3.80 -4.00 -8.19
N PRO A 40 4.73 -4.63 -8.94
CA PRO A 40 4.38 -5.49 -10.06
C PRO A 40 3.40 -6.58 -9.63
N ALA A 41 2.38 -6.87 -10.46
CA ALA A 41 1.33 -7.83 -10.10
C ALA A 41 1.90 -9.22 -9.76
N GLN A 42 2.98 -9.62 -10.43
CA GLN A 42 3.68 -10.89 -10.21
C GLN A 42 4.23 -11.05 -8.78
N GLY A 43 4.63 -9.96 -8.12
CA GLY A 43 5.20 -9.98 -6.77
C GLY A 43 4.17 -9.77 -5.65
N MET A 44 2.87 -9.71 -5.95
CA MET A 44 1.85 -9.38 -4.94
C MET A 44 1.68 -10.47 -3.88
N ILE A 45 1.85 -11.74 -4.26
CA ILE A 45 1.77 -12.86 -3.31
C ILE A 45 2.95 -12.82 -2.34
N GLU A 46 4.18 -12.73 -2.85
CA GLU A 46 5.39 -12.58 -2.03
C GLU A 46 5.33 -11.36 -1.11
N PHE A 47 4.83 -10.23 -1.63
CA PHE A 47 4.63 -9.02 -0.84
C PHE A 47 3.63 -9.21 0.29
N ARG A 48 2.50 -9.89 0.02
CA ARG A 48 1.49 -10.21 1.04
C ARG A 48 2.07 -11.10 2.12
N ASP A 49 2.78 -12.15 1.72
CA ASP A 49 3.33 -13.14 2.64
C ASP A 49 4.36 -12.48 3.56
N ALA A 50 5.32 -11.73 2.99
CA ALA A 50 6.29 -10.97 3.79
C ALA A 50 5.63 -9.95 4.74
N LEU A 51 4.55 -9.30 4.31
CA LEU A 51 3.81 -8.36 5.16
C LEU A 51 3.02 -9.07 6.26
N THR A 52 2.58 -10.31 6.01
CA THR A 52 1.89 -11.15 6.99
C THR A 52 2.88 -11.60 8.06
N ASP A 53 4.03 -12.13 7.66
CA ASP A 53 5.11 -12.53 8.57
C ASP A 53 5.52 -11.37 9.50
N LEU A 54 5.70 -10.17 8.95
CA LEU A 54 6.02 -8.97 9.74
C LEU A 54 4.91 -8.59 10.73
N LEU A 55 3.63 -8.77 10.35
CA LEU A 55 2.50 -8.49 11.24
C LEU A 55 2.34 -9.56 12.32
N GLU A 56 2.66 -10.82 12.03
CA GLU A 56 2.66 -11.88 13.03
C GLU A 56 3.78 -11.67 14.06
N GLU A 57 4.95 -11.23 13.62
CA GLU A 57 6.10 -10.98 14.50
C GLU A 57 5.98 -9.67 15.29
N PHE A 58 5.51 -8.58 14.67
CA PHE A 58 5.56 -7.24 15.25
C PHE A 58 4.21 -6.52 15.33
N GLY A 59 3.13 -7.12 14.82
CA GLY A 59 1.81 -6.51 14.85
C GLY A 59 1.28 -6.42 16.26
N THR A 60 1.36 -5.23 16.87
CA THR A 60 0.58 -4.95 18.08
C THR A 60 -0.88 -4.78 17.67
N ASN A 61 -1.79 -5.49 18.35
CA ASN A 61 -3.21 -5.49 18.03
C ASN A 61 -3.92 -4.18 18.47
N ASP A 62 -3.24 -3.05 18.31
CA ASP A 62 -3.76 -1.72 18.62
C ASP A 62 -4.49 -1.19 17.39
N GLY A 63 -5.67 -1.78 17.14
CA GLY A 63 -6.67 -1.25 16.23
C GLY A 63 -7.21 0.08 16.75
N GLY A 64 -6.49 1.16 16.48
CA GLY A 64 -6.96 2.54 16.63
C GLY A 64 -7.72 3.06 15.42
#